data_AF-A0A4S8F1C6-F1
#
_entry.id   AF-A0A4S8F1C6-F1
#
_cell.length_a   1.000
_cell.length_b   1.000
_cell.length_c   1.000
_cell.angle_alpha   90.00
_cell.angle_beta   90.00
_cell.angle_gamma   90.00
#
_symmetry.space_group_name_H-M   'P 1'
#
loop_
_entity.id
_entity.type
_entity.pdbx_description
1 polymer ?
#
loop_
_entity_poly.entity_id
_entity_poly.type
_entity_poly.pdbx_seq_one_letter_code
_entity_poly.pdbx_strand_id
1 'polypeptide(L)'
;MQKKLCFLLALFAPLAAGAASPTQAPEQKPQVGHYGFNWLEPDKPCHALTAKEIASFARCELQKSAFGIDLDALACPASDGVEMFIYPTAKQCNRAFEAMQSNAP
;
A
#
# COMPACT_ATOMS: atom_id res chain seq x y z
N MET A 1 -22.31 -53.53 22.31
CA MET A 1 -20.90 -53.97 22.49
C MET A 1 -20.09 -52.78 22.99
N GLN A 2 -19.49 -52.92 24.17
CA GLN A 2 -18.53 -51.95 24.72
C GLN A 2 -17.24 -51.99 23.91
N LYS A 3 -16.57 -50.84 23.75
CA LYS A 3 -15.11 -50.74 23.98
C LYS A 3 -14.69 -49.29 24.16
N LYS A 4 -14.30 -49.01 25.40
CA LYS A 4 -13.42 -47.92 25.83
C LYS A 4 -12.20 -47.85 24.90
N LEU A 5 -11.78 -46.64 24.52
CA LEU A 5 -10.37 -46.41 24.22
C LEU A 5 -9.92 -45.00 24.59
N CYS A 6 -9.20 -44.98 25.71
CA CYS A 6 -8.03 -44.16 26.01
C CYS A 6 -8.07 -42.65 25.72
N PHE A 7 -8.43 -41.92 26.79
CA PHE A 7 -7.67 -40.76 27.24
C PHE A 7 -6.16 -40.95 27.02
N LEU A 8 -5.55 -40.12 26.19
CA LEU A 8 -4.11 -39.86 26.20
C LEU A 8 -3.93 -38.34 26.23
N LEU A 9 -3.74 -37.85 27.46
CA LEU A 9 -3.15 -36.55 27.77
C LEU A 9 -1.77 -36.46 27.13
N ALA A 10 -1.58 -35.53 26.19
CA ALA A 10 -0.28 -35.09 25.73
C ALA A 10 -0.14 -33.58 25.98
N LEU A 11 0.52 -33.28 27.10
CA LEU A 11 1.38 -32.13 27.40
C LEU A 11 1.25 -30.91 26.46
N PHE A 12 0.49 -29.90 26.91
CA PHE A 12 0.61 -28.53 26.43
C PHE A 12 1.87 -27.89 27.03
N ALA A 13 2.92 -27.78 26.24
CA ALA A 13 4.03 -26.87 26.52
C ALA A 13 3.68 -25.48 25.92
N PRO A 14 3.56 -24.41 26.71
CA PRO A 14 3.42 -23.07 26.14
C PRO A 14 4.80 -22.64 25.61
N LEU A 15 5.04 -22.80 24.31
CA LEU A 15 6.08 -22.03 23.63
C LEU A 15 5.70 -20.55 23.76
N ALA A 16 6.47 -19.82 24.56
CA ALA A 16 6.38 -18.36 24.63
C ALA A 16 6.74 -17.80 23.25
N ALA A 17 5.71 -17.37 22.51
CA ALA A 17 5.83 -16.67 21.25
C ALA A 17 6.51 -15.32 21.51
N GLY A 18 7.75 -15.17 21.04
CA GLY A 18 8.36 -13.86 20.88
C GLY A 18 7.61 -13.13 19.76
N ALA A 19 6.69 -12.24 20.14
CA ALA A 19 6.07 -11.31 19.22
C ALA A 19 7.14 -10.29 18.79
N ALA A 20 7.84 -10.60 17.70
CA ALA A 20 8.61 -9.61 16.97
C ALA A 20 7.59 -8.61 16.38
N SER A 21 7.42 -7.46 17.03
CA SER A 21 6.66 -6.36 16.45
C SER A 21 7.31 -6.00 15.11
N PRO A 22 6.55 -5.94 14.01
CA PRO A 22 7.10 -5.51 12.74
C PRO A 22 7.61 -4.08 12.92
N THR A 23 8.90 -3.87 12.65
CA THR A 23 9.45 -2.53 12.47
C THR A 23 8.73 -1.93 11.27
N GLN A 24 7.74 -1.08 11.55
CA GLN A 24 7.05 -0.33 10.51
C GLN A 24 8.06 0.67 9.95
N ALA A 25 8.32 0.59 8.63
CA ALA A 25 9.08 1.62 7.93
C ALA A 25 8.43 2.99 8.21
N PRO A 26 9.22 4.08 8.34
CA PRO A 26 8.68 5.39 8.63
C PRO A 26 7.58 5.73 7.62
N GLU A 27 6.38 5.98 8.13
CA GLU A 27 5.19 6.29 7.33
C GLU A 27 5.45 7.58 6.56
N GLN A 28 5.56 7.48 5.23
CA GLN A 28 5.79 8.64 4.37
C GLN A 28 4.46 9.23 3.96
N LYS A 29 4.19 10.46 4.42
CA LYS A 29 2.95 11.17 4.09
C LYS A 29 3.13 12.06 2.85
N PRO A 30 2.14 12.11 1.95
CA PRO A 30 2.14 13.05 0.84
C PRO A 30 2.01 14.49 1.35
N GLN A 31 2.53 15.43 0.57
CA GLN A 31 2.60 16.85 0.93
C GLN A 31 1.88 17.70 -0.12
N VAL A 32 1.44 18.90 0.28
CA VAL A 32 0.93 19.89 -0.66
C VAL A 32 2.03 20.21 -1.69
N GLY A 33 1.67 20.22 -2.97
CA GLY A 33 2.61 20.36 -4.08
C GLY A 33 3.06 19.03 -4.70
N HIS A 34 2.72 17.89 -4.07
CA HIS A 34 2.80 16.58 -4.73
C HIS A 34 1.69 16.42 -5.77
N TYR A 35 1.89 15.46 -6.67
CA TYR A 35 0.98 15.13 -7.76
C TYR A 35 0.64 13.64 -7.70
N GLY A 36 -0.57 13.27 -8.09
CA GLY A 36 -0.95 11.86 -8.14
C GLY A 36 -2.02 11.56 -9.18
N PHE A 37 -2.23 10.28 -9.42
CA PHE A 37 -3.33 9.75 -10.23
C PHE A 37 -3.92 8.51 -9.54
N ASN A 38 -5.18 8.23 -9.84
CA ASN A 38 -5.87 7.04 -9.35
C ASN A 38 -5.61 5.89 -10.33
N TRP A 39 -4.95 4.83 -9.85
CA TRP A 39 -4.68 3.64 -10.68
C TRP A 39 -5.95 2.99 -11.21
N LEU A 40 -7.06 3.07 -10.47
CA LEU A 40 -8.35 2.51 -10.87
C LEU A 40 -9.14 3.39 -11.83
N GLU A 41 -8.65 4.60 -12.14
CA GLU A 41 -9.25 5.51 -13.11
C GLU A 41 -8.20 5.89 -14.17
N PRO A 42 -7.82 4.95 -15.06
CA PRO A 42 -6.67 5.12 -15.96
C PRO A 42 -6.82 6.27 -16.97
N ASP A 43 -8.05 6.72 -17.22
CA ASP A 43 -8.34 7.86 -18.10
C ASP A 43 -8.17 9.22 -17.41
N LYS A 44 -7.99 9.25 -16.09
CA LYS A 44 -7.81 10.49 -15.33
C LYS A 44 -6.32 10.78 -15.16
N PRO A 45 -5.79 11.85 -15.78
CA PRO A 45 -4.38 12.17 -15.71
C PRO A 45 -3.96 12.64 -14.32
N CYS A 46 -2.65 12.75 -14.14
CA CYS A 46 -2.06 13.36 -12.96
C CYS A 46 -2.63 14.75 -12.67
N HIS A 47 -2.91 15.00 -11.39
CA HIS A 47 -3.27 16.31 -10.88
C HIS A 47 -2.47 16.65 -9.62
N ALA A 48 -2.43 17.95 -9.30
CA ALA A 48 -1.86 18.41 -8.04
C ALA A 48 -2.79 18.02 -6.88
N LEU A 49 -2.24 17.43 -5.83
CA LEU A 49 -3.03 17.02 -4.68
C LEU A 49 -3.47 18.22 -3.85
N THR A 50 -4.73 18.22 -3.47
CA THR A 50 -5.29 19.17 -2.52
C THR A 50 -5.02 18.73 -1.08
N ALA A 51 -5.03 19.70 -0.15
CA ALA A 51 -4.92 19.39 1.28
C ALA A 51 -6.05 18.44 1.77
N LYS A 52 -7.23 18.51 1.15
CA LYS A 52 -8.37 17.64 1.46
C LYS A 52 -8.09 16.18 1.08
N GLU A 53 -7.56 15.94 -0.11
CA GLU A 53 -7.18 14.59 -0.55
C GLU A 53 -6.07 14.03 0.35
N ILE A 54 -5.04 14.83 0.62
CA ILE A 54 -3.94 14.42 1.51
C ILE A 54 -4.46 14.01 2.89
N ALA A 55 -5.40 14.76 3.46
CA ALA A 55 -6.01 14.47 4.75
C ALA A 55 -6.88 13.20 4.76
N SER A 56 -7.31 12.71 3.58
CA SER A 56 -8.11 11.50 3.44
C SER A 56 -7.29 10.20 3.46
N PHE A 57 -5.98 10.28 3.21
CA PHE A 57 -5.11 9.11 3.23
C PHE A 57 -4.75 8.74 4.67
N ALA A 58 -5.21 7.56 5.10
CA ALA A 58 -4.91 7.05 6.44
C ALA A 58 -3.46 6.56 6.54
N ARG A 59 -2.96 5.93 5.48
CA ARG A 59 -1.61 5.37 5.36
C ARG A 59 -1.16 5.43 3.92
N CYS A 60 0.15 5.50 3.74
CA CYS A 60 0.77 5.42 2.43
C CYS A 60 2.01 4.54 2.53
N GLU A 61 2.23 3.74 1.50
CA GLU A 61 3.37 2.84 1.43
C GLU A 61 4.31 3.30 0.31
N LEU A 62 5.61 3.31 0.59
CA LEU A 62 6.61 3.56 -0.44
C LEU A 62 6.68 2.36 -1.38
N GLN A 63 6.25 2.55 -2.60
CA GLN A 63 6.38 1.59 -3.68
C GLN A 63 7.58 1.96 -4.53
N LYS A 64 8.58 1.09 -4.54
CA LYS A 64 9.75 1.25 -5.41
C LYS A 64 9.44 0.73 -6.79
N SER A 65 9.94 1.47 -7.77
CA SER A 65 9.85 1.10 -9.18
C SER A 65 8.42 0.78 -9.66
N ALA A 66 7.44 1.57 -9.22
CA ALA A 66 6.04 1.40 -9.58
C ALA A 66 5.89 1.42 -11.11
N PHE A 67 5.08 0.52 -11.66
CA PHE A 67 4.81 0.41 -13.11
C PHE A 67 6.03 0.11 -13.98
N GLY A 68 7.08 -0.47 -13.41
CA GLY A 68 8.26 -0.93 -14.15
C GLY A 68 9.23 0.18 -14.56
N ILE A 69 9.12 1.37 -13.93
CA ILE A 69 10.06 2.48 -14.13
C ILE A 69 10.83 2.77 -12.86
N ASP A 70 12.04 3.31 -12.95
CA ASP A 70 12.87 3.69 -11.80
C ASP A 70 12.39 5.00 -11.15
N LEU A 71 11.19 4.97 -10.58
CA LEU A 71 10.61 6.03 -9.76
C LEU A 71 9.97 5.42 -8.51
N ASP A 72 10.24 6.05 -7.37
CA ASP A 72 9.58 5.76 -6.10
C ASP A 72 8.24 6.51 -6.04
N ALA A 73 7.19 5.81 -5.62
CA ALA A 73 5.84 6.33 -5.48
C ALA A 73 5.34 6.16 -4.04
N LEU A 74 4.49 7.05 -3.58
CA LEU A 74 3.64 6.77 -2.42
C LEU A 74 2.32 6.18 -2.92
N ALA A 75 2.08 4.91 -2.61
CA ALA A 75 0.79 4.26 -2.84
C ALA A 75 -0.11 4.50 -1.62
N CYS A 76 -1.16 5.29 -1.82
CA CYS A 76 -2.07 5.72 -0.76
C CYS A 76 -3.48 5.21 -1.06
N PRO A 77 -3.96 4.17 -0.34
CA PRO A 77 -5.36 3.78 -0.43
C PRO A 77 -6.25 4.85 0.20
N ALA A 78 -7.32 5.22 -0.50
CA ALA A 78 -8.43 6.00 0.02
C ALA A 78 -9.61 5.10 0.42
N SER A 79 -10.48 5.60 1.29
CA SER A 79 -11.50 4.81 2.00
C SER A 79 -12.56 4.18 1.10
N ASP A 80 -12.67 4.64 -0.14
CA ASP A 80 -13.64 4.24 -1.17
C ASP A 80 -13.05 3.26 -2.20
N GLY A 81 -11.87 2.70 -1.93
CA GLY A 81 -11.20 1.77 -2.83
C GLY A 81 -10.32 2.44 -3.88
N VAL A 82 -10.17 3.77 -3.86
CA VAL A 82 -9.21 4.48 -4.69
C VAL A 82 -7.78 4.11 -4.27
N GLU A 83 -6.92 3.83 -5.26
CA GLU A 83 -5.48 3.65 -5.03
C GLU A 83 -4.71 4.76 -5.73
N MET A 84 -4.28 5.75 -4.95
CA MET A 84 -3.52 6.88 -5.46
C MET A 84 -2.03 6.56 -5.49
N PHE A 85 -1.39 6.77 -6.65
CA PHE A 85 0.06 6.79 -6.76
C PHE A 85 0.54 8.23 -6.82
N ILE A 86 1.37 8.61 -5.86
CA ILE A 86 1.74 10.00 -5.60
C ILE A 86 3.25 10.20 -5.77
N TYR A 87 3.61 11.29 -6.43
CA TYR A 87 4.98 11.68 -6.75
C TYR A 87 5.27 13.13 -6.34
N PRO A 88 6.52 13.45 -5.98
CA PRO A 88 6.93 14.81 -5.61
C PRO A 88 6.71 15.88 -6.67
N THR A 89 6.74 15.52 -7.97
CA THR A 89 6.66 16.49 -9.06
C THR A 89 5.69 16.05 -10.17
N ALA A 90 5.10 17.02 -10.86
CA ALA A 90 4.25 16.78 -12.03
C ALA A 90 4.94 15.94 -13.10
N LYS A 91 6.23 16.20 -13.36
CA LYS A 91 7.03 15.46 -14.35
C LYS A 91 7.15 13.98 -13.99
N GLN A 92 7.42 13.66 -12.73
CA GLN A 92 7.51 12.28 -12.26
C GLN A 92 6.14 11.58 -12.34
N CYS A 93 5.08 12.27 -11.91
CA CYS A 93 3.73 11.76 -12.01
C CYS A 93 3.34 11.42 -13.46
N ASN A 94 3.52 12.37 -14.39
CA ASN A 94 3.17 12.15 -15.80
C ASN A 94 3.94 10.98 -16.41
N ARG A 95 5.24 10.87 -16.12
CA ARG A 95 6.05 9.72 -16.58
C ARG A 95 5.53 8.40 -16.03
N ALA A 96 5.13 8.37 -14.76
CA ALA A 96 4.55 7.19 -14.15
C ALA A 96 3.16 6.85 -14.69
N PHE A 97 2.35 7.88 -15.00
CA PHE A 97 1.04 7.72 -15.63
C PHE A 97 1.16 7.15 -17.04
N GLU A 98 2.11 7.63 -17.85
CA GLU A 98 2.43 7.06 -19.17
C GLU A 98 2.90 5.60 -19.06
N ALA A 99 3.75 5.29 -18.07
CA ALA A 99 4.21 3.93 -17.83
C ALA A 99 3.07 3.01 -17.37
N MET A 100 2.19 3.50 -16.49
CA MET A 100 0.96 2.81 -16.12
C MET A 100 0.13 2.50 -17.36
N GLN A 101 -0.16 3.49 -18.22
CA GLN A 101 -0.97 3.25 -19.42
C GLN A 101 -0.33 2.23 -20.38
N SER A 102 0.99 2.15 -20.41
CA SER A 102 1.72 1.24 -21.29
C SER A 102 1.78 -0.19 -20.75
N ASN A 103 1.70 -0.36 -19.42
CA ASN A 103 2.00 -1.61 -18.72
C ASN A 103 0.83 -2.18 -17.90
N ALA A 104 -0.23 -1.41 -17.70
CA ALA A 104 -1.44 -1.87 -17.03
C ALA A 104 -2.13 -2.96 -17.89
N PRO A 105 -2.71 -4.00 -17.25
CA PRO A 105 -3.35 -5.12 -17.93
C PRO A 105 -4.63 -4.75 -18.69
#